data_AF-A0A2V6DNT5-F1
#
_entry.id   AF-A0A2V6DNT5-F1
#
_cell.length_a   1.000
_cell.length_b   1.000
_cell.length_c   1.000
_cell.angle_alpha   90.00
_cell.angle_beta   90.00
_cell.angle_gamma   90.00
#
_symmetry.space_group_name_H-M   'P 1'
#
loop_
_entity.id
_entity.type
_entity.pdbx_description
1 polymer ?
#
loop_
_entity_poly.entity_id
_entity_poly.type
_entity_poly.pdbx_seq_one_letter_code
_entity_poly.pdbx_strand_id
1 'polypeptide(L)'
;MNTNEAKEKLLLYRERIDDADPRFQEALAQVRRDPELAEWLREQMNCYDAIRSKLREVEPRSDLAEKIVRNQPIPFRRDWTQMLKLAAAIILSAGITAVAMTLWQRDGHRLMQGREIVAKGEVLDLTCYVAYNWSGPKHASCAMDCIKSGLPVGIKTEDGKVYLLTGKEAHVNDELADYAAKIVTVRGKKTARDGFAQIQVEEIRKF
;
A
#
# COMPACT_ATOMS: atom_id res chain seq x y z
N MET A 1 -53.59 -3.92 -18.36
CA MET A 1 -53.08 -3.64 -19.71
C MET A 1 -54.23 -3.50 -20.71
N ASN A 2 -54.11 -2.61 -21.70
CA ASN A 2 -55.10 -2.48 -22.79
C ASN A 2 -54.82 -3.44 -23.96
N THR A 3 -55.75 -3.58 -24.91
CA THR A 3 -55.64 -4.55 -26.02
C THR A 3 -54.45 -4.29 -26.95
N ASN A 4 -54.08 -3.02 -27.20
CA ASN A 4 -52.94 -2.69 -28.05
C ASN A 4 -51.60 -3.02 -27.39
N GLU A 5 -51.44 -2.66 -26.11
CA GLU A 5 -50.26 -3.03 -25.31
C GLU A 5 -50.12 -4.56 -25.19
N ALA A 6 -51.24 -5.28 -25.10
CA ALA A 6 -51.24 -6.73 -25.09
C ALA A 6 -50.76 -7.30 -26.42
N LYS A 7 -51.24 -6.77 -27.56
CA LYS A 7 -50.78 -7.17 -28.90
C LYS A 7 -49.27 -6.95 -29.06
N GLU A 8 -48.76 -5.78 -28.69
CA GLU A 8 -47.32 -5.47 -28.79
C GLU A 8 -46.45 -6.45 -28.01
N LYS A 9 -46.84 -6.80 -26.77
CA LYS A 9 -46.13 -7.82 -26.00
C LYS A 9 -46.26 -9.19 -26.66
N LEU A 10 -47.45 -9.57 -27.12
CA LEU A 10 -47.71 -10.89 -27.68
C LEU A 10 -47.11 -11.11 -29.08
N LEU A 11 -46.73 -10.06 -29.81
CA LEU A 11 -46.00 -10.19 -31.08
C LEU A 11 -44.68 -10.98 -30.94
N LEU A 12 -44.07 -10.94 -29.75
CA LEU A 12 -42.82 -11.63 -29.44
C LEU A 12 -43.02 -12.97 -28.72
N TYR A 13 -44.27 -13.32 -28.40
CA TYR A 13 -44.59 -14.51 -27.62
C TYR A 13 -44.52 -15.76 -28.51
N ARG A 14 -43.75 -16.77 -28.06
CA ARG A 14 -43.69 -18.08 -28.71
C ARG A 14 -44.26 -19.12 -27.77
N GLU A 15 -45.39 -19.69 -28.16
CA GLU A 15 -46.06 -20.75 -27.41
C GLU A 15 -45.09 -21.88 -27.05
N ARG A 16 -45.26 -22.45 -25.85
CA ARG A 16 -44.43 -23.52 -25.23
C ARG A 16 -43.04 -23.09 -24.81
N ILE A 17 -42.45 -22.10 -25.46
CA ILE A 17 -41.11 -21.58 -25.11
C ILE A 17 -41.23 -20.51 -24.04
N ASP A 18 -42.15 -19.57 -24.24
CA ASP A 18 -42.25 -18.36 -23.43
C ASP A 18 -43.41 -18.43 -22.40
N ASP A 19 -44.10 -19.57 -22.27
CA ASP A 19 -45.26 -19.77 -21.39
C ASP A 19 -44.97 -19.48 -19.92
N ALA A 20 -43.75 -19.83 -19.49
CA ALA A 20 -43.29 -19.61 -18.12
C ALA A 20 -42.70 -18.21 -17.89
N ASP A 21 -42.51 -17.42 -18.96
CA ASP A 21 -41.86 -16.10 -18.85
C ASP A 21 -42.83 -15.07 -18.27
N PRO A 22 -42.50 -14.47 -17.09
CA PRO A 22 -43.35 -13.49 -16.43
C PRO A 22 -43.74 -12.29 -17.31
N ARG A 23 -42.93 -11.95 -18.32
CA ARG A 23 -43.17 -10.82 -19.22
C ARG A 23 -44.47 -10.94 -20.01
N PHE A 24 -44.93 -12.16 -20.28
CA PHE A 24 -46.15 -12.41 -21.06
C PHE A 24 -47.38 -12.74 -20.20
N GLN A 25 -47.22 -13.01 -18.90
CA GLN A 25 -48.31 -13.47 -18.03
C GLN A 25 -49.50 -12.51 -17.99
N GLU A 26 -49.25 -11.21 -17.88
CA GLU A 26 -50.30 -10.19 -17.89
C GLU A 26 -51.02 -10.13 -19.24
N ALA A 27 -50.29 -10.28 -20.34
CA ALA A 27 -50.84 -10.28 -21.70
C ALA A 27 -51.72 -11.50 -21.96
N LEU A 28 -51.25 -12.68 -21.55
CA LEU A 28 -52.00 -13.93 -21.63
C LEU A 28 -53.24 -13.90 -20.72
N ALA A 29 -53.17 -13.21 -19.57
CA ALA A 29 -54.34 -13.00 -18.72
C ALA A 29 -55.39 -12.10 -19.40
N GLN A 30 -54.96 -11.10 -20.16
CA GLN A 30 -55.86 -10.25 -20.94
C GLN A 30 -56.52 -11.02 -22.10
N VAL A 31 -55.78 -11.89 -22.78
CA VAL A 31 -56.32 -12.78 -23.83
C VAL A 31 -57.50 -13.62 -23.32
N ARG A 32 -57.44 -14.12 -22.08
CA ARG A 32 -58.56 -14.88 -21.48
C ARG A 32 -59.83 -14.06 -21.26
N ARG A 33 -59.72 -12.73 -21.22
CA ARG A 33 -60.83 -11.80 -20.94
C ARG A 33 -61.38 -11.14 -22.20
N ASP A 34 -60.63 -11.14 -23.29
CA ASP A 34 -60.94 -10.45 -24.55
C ASP A 34 -60.96 -11.46 -25.71
N PRO A 35 -62.15 -11.89 -26.17
CA PRO A 35 -62.29 -12.87 -27.25
C PRO A 35 -61.68 -12.43 -28.58
N GLU A 36 -61.70 -11.13 -28.89
CA GLU A 36 -61.14 -10.58 -30.13
C GLU A 36 -59.61 -10.67 -30.10
N LEU A 37 -59.01 -10.35 -28.96
CA LEU A 37 -57.57 -10.51 -28.75
C LEU A 37 -57.14 -11.99 -28.80
N ALA A 38 -57.98 -12.90 -28.31
CA ALA A 38 -57.72 -14.34 -28.38
C ALA A 38 -57.76 -14.89 -29.81
N GLU A 39 -58.70 -14.41 -30.63
CA GLU A 39 -58.75 -14.75 -32.05
C GLU A 39 -57.55 -14.20 -32.82
N TRP A 40 -57.20 -12.93 -32.57
CA TRP A 40 -56.00 -12.32 -33.15
C TRP A 40 -54.72 -13.09 -32.79
N LEU A 41 -54.55 -13.49 -31.53
CA LEU A 41 -53.37 -14.25 -31.11
C LEU A 41 -53.32 -15.62 -31.82
N ARG A 42 -54.46 -16.29 -31.97
CA ARG A 42 -54.55 -17.58 -32.68
C ARG A 42 -54.14 -17.44 -34.14
N GLU A 43 -54.61 -16.38 -34.81
CA GLU A 43 -54.23 -16.10 -36.21
C GLU A 43 -52.72 -15.84 -36.34
N GLN A 44 -52.15 -15.02 -35.44
CA GLN A 44 -50.71 -14.77 -35.41
C GLN A 44 -49.91 -16.06 -35.21
N MET A 45 -50.32 -16.90 -34.26
CA MET A 45 -49.65 -18.18 -33.98
C MET A 45 -49.70 -19.12 -35.18
N ASN A 46 -50.83 -19.19 -35.89
CA ASN A 46 -50.94 -19.99 -37.11
C ASN A 46 -49.94 -19.53 -38.19
N CYS A 47 -49.78 -18.23 -38.39
CA CYS A 47 -48.79 -17.68 -39.32
C CYS A 47 -47.36 -18.03 -38.90
N TYR A 48 -47.03 -17.88 -37.61
CA TYR A 48 -45.70 -18.22 -37.09
C TYR A 48 -45.39 -19.71 -37.19
N ASP A 49 -46.36 -20.58 -36.88
CA ASP A 49 -46.20 -22.02 -36.98
C ASP A 49 -46.01 -22.49 -38.42
N ALA A 50 -46.72 -21.87 -39.38
CA ALA A 50 -46.51 -22.13 -40.80
C ALA A 50 -45.08 -21.78 -41.24
N ILE A 51 -44.58 -20.59 -40.88
CA ILE A 51 -43.20 -20.17 -41.17
C ILE A 51 -42.21 -21.13 -40.51
N ARG A 52 -42.40 -21.43 -39.23
CA ARG A 52 -41.51 -22.30 -38.46
C ARG A 52 -41.46 -23.72 -39.01
N SER A 53 -42.61 -24.25 -39.44
CA SER A 53 -42.70 -25.55 -40.10
C SER A 53 -41.83 -25.57 -41.37
N LYS A 54 -41.98 -24.55 -42.24
CA LYS A 54 -41.16 -24.42 -43.45
C LYS A 54 -39.67 -24.24 -43.18
N LEU A 55 -39.31 -23.48 -42.15
CA LEU A 55 -37.90 -23.35 -41.76
C LEU A 55 -37.31 -24.67 -41.25
N ARG A 56 -38.10 -25.53 -40.58
CA ARG A 56 -37.64 -26.85 -40.10
C ARG A 56 -37.47 -27.87 -41.23
N GLU A 57 -38.14 -27.69 -42.37
CA GLU A 57 -37.92 -28.51 -43.57
C GLU A 57 -36.52 -28.28 -44.19
N VAL A 58 -35.88 -27.15 -43.87
CA VAL A 58 -34.52 -26.83 -44.37
C VAL A 58 -33.48 -27.51 -43.49
N GLU A 59 -32.74 -28.46 -44.06
CA GLU A 59 -31.64 -29.12 -43.37
C GLU A 59 -30.49 -28.12 -43.11
N PRO A 60 -30.09 -27.89 -41.85
CA PRO A 60 -28.97 -27.02 -41.56
C PRO A 60 -27.67 -27.58 -42.15
N ARG A 61 -26.81 -26.70 -42.67
CA ARG A 61 -25.46 -27.12 -43.08
C ARG A 61 -24.70 -27.72 -41.89
N SER A 62 -23.99 -28.82 -42.11
CA SER A 62 -23.24 -29.55 -41.07
C SER A 62 -22.14 -28.72 -40.40
N ASP A 63 -21.60 -27.70 -41.09
CA ASP A 63 -20.54 -26.81 -40.60
C ASP A 63 -21.06 -25.59 -39.82
N LEU A 64 -22.38 -25.43 -39.71
CA LEU A 64 -23.00 -24.23 -39.13
C LEU A 64 -22.78 -24.13 -37.62
N ALA A 65 -22.94 -25.23 -36.88
CA ALA A 65 -22.77 -25.23 -35.43
C ALA A 65 -21.34 -24.86 -35.02
N GLU A 66 -20.35 -25.41 -35.72
CA GLU A 66 -18.93 -25.10 -35.49
C GLU A 66 -18.63 -23.62 -35.76
N LYS A 67 -19.14 -23.06 -36.86
CA LYS A 67 -18.98 -21.63 -37.20
C LYS A 67 -19.61 -20.70 -36.16
N ILE A 68 -20.76 -21.07 -35.59
CA ILE A 68 -21.42 -20.29 -34.53
C ILE A 68 -20.59 -20.31 -33.26
N VAL A 69 -20.13 -21.49 -32.83
CA VAL A 69 -19.32 -21.62 -31.59
C VAL A 69 -17.99 -20.89 -31.73
N ARG A 70 -17.32 -21.02 -32.88
CA ARG A 70 -16.02 -20.37 -33.12
C ARG A 70 -16.11 -18.84 -33.13
N ASN A 71 -17.22 -18.28 -33.59
CA ASN A 71 -17.40 -16.83 -33.70
C ASN A 71 -18.24 -16.22 -32.57
N GLN A 72 -18.67 -17.00 -31.59
CA GLN A 72 -19.34 -16.44 -30.43
C GLN A 72 -18.32 -15.65 -29.59
N PRO A 73 -18.58 -14.35 -29.31
CA PRO A 73 -17.72 -13.61 -28.41
C PRO A 73 -17.78 -14.28 -27.03
N ILE A 74 -16.62 -14.71 -26.53
CA ILE A 74 -16.49 -15.25 -25.18
C ILE A 74 -17.02 -14.18 -24.21
N PRO A 75 -18.07 -14.43 -23.42
CA PRO A 75 -18.53 -13.46 -22.45
C PRO A 75 -17.43 -13.29 -21.40
N PHE A 76 -16.70 -12.19 -21.45
CA PHE A 76 -15.81 -11.77 -20.36
C PHE A 76 -16.70 -11.44 -19.16
N ARG A 77 -16.99 -12.46 -18.34
CA ARG A 77 -17.70 -12.28 -17.07
C ARG A 77 -16.72 -11.55 -16.15
N ARG A 78 -16.86 -10.22 -16.07
CA ARG A 78 -16.07 -9.39 -15.15
C ARG A 78 -16.41 -9.82 -13.72
N ASP A 79 -15.52 -10.63 -13.13
CA ASP A 79 -15.70 -11.17 -11.80
C ASP A 79 -15.45 -10.07 -10.77
N TRP A 80 -16.51 -9.36 -10.41
CA TRP A 80 -16.51 -8.30 -9.40
C TRP A 80 -15.92 -8.76 -8.06
N THR A 81 -15.94 -10.06 -7.76
CA THR A 81 -15.35 -10.60 -6.52
C THR A 81 -13.82 -10.55 -6.54
N GLN A 82 -13.17 -10.71 -7.70
CA GLN A 82 -11.72 -10.55 -7.82
C GLN A 82 -11.28 -9.09 -7.67
N MET A 83 -12.06 -8.15 -8.22
CA MET A 83 -11.81 -6.72 -8.07
C MET A 83 -11.91 -6.28 -6.59
N LEU A 84 -12.91 -6.78 -5.86
CA LEU A 84 -13.06 -6.49 -4.43
C LEU A 84 -11.91 -7.06 -3.59
N LYS A 85 -11.43 -8.28 -3.90
CA LYS A 85 -10.26 -8.88 -3.23
C LYS A 85 -8.99 -8.05 -3.44
N LEU A 86 -8.76 -7.56 -4.66
CA LEU A 86 -7.61 -6.70 -4.98
C LEU A 86 -7.67 -5.37 -4.22
N ALA A 87 -8.84 -4.72 -4.18
CA ALA A 87 -9.01 -3.46 -3.44
C ALA A 87 -8.74 -3.63 -1.93
N ALA A 88 -9.24 -4.71 -1.32
CA ALA A 88 -8.98 -5.01 0.08
C ALA A 88 -7.49 -5.23 0.38
N ALA A 89 -6.78 -5.93 -0.50
CA ALA A 89 -5.34 -6.17 -0.36
C ALA A 89 -4.53 -4.86 -0.40
N ILE A 90 -4.88 -3.94 -1.31
CA ILE A 90 -4.22 -2.63 -1.41
C ILE A 90 -4.43 -1.83 -0.12
N ILE A 91 -5.66 -1.76 0.39
CA ILE A 91 -5.98 -1.01 1.62
C ILE A 91 -5.20 -1.56 2.82
N LEU A 92 -5.14 -2.89 2.98
CA LEU A 92 -4.38 -3.53 4.05
C LEU A 92 -2.88 -3.22 3.95
N SER A 93 -2.30 -3.30 2.75
CA SER A 93 -0.88 -2.99 2.52
C SER A 93 -0.53 -1.53 2.82
N ALA A 94 -1.40 -0.59 2.42
CA ALA A 94 -1.24 0.83 2.70
C ALA A 94 -1.35 1.12 4.21
N GLY A 95 -2.29 0.48 4.91
CA GLY A 95 -2.44 0.59 6.37
C GLY A 95 -1.21 0.12 7.13
N ILE A 96 -0.66 -1.05 6.78
CA ILE A 96 0.57 -1.58 7.41
C ILE A 96 1.75 -0.63 7.18
N THR A 97 1.90 -0.11 5.96
CA THR A 97 2.99 0.80 5.61
C THR A 97 2.90 2.12 6.39
N ALA A 98 1.71 2.70 6.51
CA ALA A 98 1.47 3.91 7.30
C ALA A 98 1.76 3.71 8.80
N VAL A 99 1.37 2.57 9.37
CA VAL A 99 1.68 2.22 10.76
C VAL A 99 3.19 2.07 10.96
N ALA A 100 3.89 1.36 10.06
CA ALA A 100 5.34 1.20 10.13
C ALA A 100 6.07 2.56 10.04
N MET A 101 5.65 3.44 9.14
CA MET A 101 6.20 4.81 9.04
C MET A 101 5.97 5.61 10.33
N THR A 102 4.79 5.52 10.92
CA THR A 102 4.46 6.21 12.18
C THR A 102 5.30 5.70 13.35
N LEU A 103 5.59 4.40 13.39
CA LEU A 103 6.47 3.79 14.40
C LEU A 103 7.92 4.25 14.22
N TRP A 104 8.44 4.36 12.99
CA TRP A 104 9.78 4.92 12.74
C TRP A 104 9.89 6.40 13.11
N GLN A 105 8.86 7.21 12.85
CA GLN A 105 8.87 8.64 13.23
C GLN A 105 8.90 8.85 14.75
N ARG A 106 8.31 7.94 15.54
CA ARG A 106 8.31 8.02 17.01
C ARG A 106 9.70 7.89 17.63
N ASP A 107 10.58 7.07 17.06
CA ASP A 107 11.96 6.92 17.55
C ASP A 107 12.81 8.17 17.28
N GLY A 108 12.57 8.86 16.15
CA GLY A 108 13.20 10.14 15.83
C GLY A 108 12.82 11.25 16.83
N HIS A 109 11.56 11.33 17.23
CA HIS A 109 11.08 12.36 18.17
C HIS A 109 11.59 12.17 19.61
N ARG A 110 11.88 10.95 20.05
CA ARG A 110 12.45 10.70 21.40
C ARG A 110 13.89 11.21 21.54
N LEU A 111 14.64 11.33 20.45
CA LEU A 111 15.99 11.91 20.46
C LEU A 111 15.98 13.43 20.69
N MET A 112 14.86 14.12 20.42
CA MET A 112 14.70 15.57 20.60
C MET A 112 14.51 15.99 22.06
N GLN A 113 14.00 15.11 22.93
CA GLN A 113 13.87 15.40 24.37
C GLN A 113 15.12 15.06 25.19
N GLY A 114 16.12 14.50 24.52
CA GLY A 114 17.42 14.10 25.03
C GLY A 114 17.36 12.96 26.04
N ARG A 115 17.93 11.81 25.68
CA ARG A 115 17.99 10.62 26.55
C ARG A 115 19.29 10.67 27.35
N GLU A 116 19.23 10.53 28.67
CA GLU A 116 20.44 10.28 29.46
C GLU A 116 21.10 8.98 29.02
N ILE A 117 22.41 9.05 28.76
CA ILE A 117 23.22 7.88 28.41
C ILE A 117 24.56 7.91 29.14
N VAL A 118 25.16 6.72 29.25
CA VAL A 118 26.55 6.52 29.67
C VAL A 118 27.30 5.95 28.47
N ALA A 119 28.27 6.69 27.96
CA ALA A 119 29.07 6.34 26.80
C ALA A 119 30.51 6.06 27.25
N LYS A 120 30.97 4.81 27.07
CA LYS A 120 32.37 4.43 27.30
C LYS A 120 33.06 4.27 25.95
N GLY A 121 34.22 4.90 25.78
CA GLY A 121 34.85 4.97 24.47
C GLY A 121 36.11 5.82 24.42
N GLU A 122 36.70 5.86 23.22
CA GLU A 122 37.90 6.61 22.90
C GLU A 122 37.60 8.10 22.68
N VAL A 123 38.35 9.00 23.31
CA VAL A 123 38.28 10.45 23.05
C VAL A 123 38.93 10.77 21.70
N LEU A 124 38.22 11.50 20.85
CA LEU A 124 38.64 11.84 19.49
C LEU A 124 38.76 13.35 19.28
N ASP A 125 39.71 13.76 18.43
CA ASP A 125 39.51 14.95 17.60
C ASP A 125 38.61 14.56 16.42
N LEU A 126 37.38 15.11 16.39
CA LEU A 126 36.41 14.77 15.36
C LEU A 126 36.80 15.30 13.98
N THR A 127 37.63 16.33 13.90
CA THR A 127 38.08 16.89 12.62
C THR A 127 38.93 15.85 11.89
N CYS A 128 39.98 15.35 12.55
CA CYS A 128 40.85 14.32 11.99
C CYS A 128 40.15 12.96 11.84
N TYR A 129 39.29 12.58 12.80
CA TYR A 129 38.56 11.32 12.70
C TYR A 129 37.59 11.30 11.51
N VAL A 130 36.80 12.35 11.29
CA VAL A 130 35.83 12.39 10.18
C VAL A 130 36.53 12.53 8.83
N ALA A 131 37.59 13.33 8.74
CA ALA A 131 38.29 13.56 7.47
C ALA A 131 39.17 12.38 7.04
N TYR A 132 39.84 11.72 7.99
CA TYR A 132 40.90 10.76 7.69
C TYR A 132 40.79 9.43 8.45
N ASN A 133 39.75 9.25 9.27
CA ASN A 133 39.59 8.10 10.16
C ASN A 133 40.80 7.89 11.09
N TRP A 134 41.43 9.00 11.50
CA TRP A 134 42.55 8.96 12.43
C TRP A 134 42.06 8.85 13.87
N SER A 135 42.55 7.81 14.56
CA SER A 135 42.35 7.59 16.00
C SER A 135 43.47 6.71 16.55
N GLY A 136 43.43 6.43 17.85
CA GLY A 136 44.31 5.53 18.56
C GLY A 136 45.64 6.15 18.99
N PRO A 137 46.50 5.37 19.65
CA PRO A 137 47.70 5.88 20.31
C PRO A 137 48.67 6.65 19.39
N LYS A 138 48.71 6.30 18.10
CA LYS A 138 49.56 6.99 17.11
C LYS A 138 49.12 8.43 16.84
N HIS A 139 47.86 8.76 17.08
CA HIS A 139 47.28 10.07 16.86
C HIS A 139 47.03 10.85 18.17
N ALA A 140 47.41 10.28 19.33
CA ALA A 140 47.09 10.84 20.64
C ALA A 140 47.64 12.27 20.85
N SER A 141 48.91 12.51 20.54
CA SER A 141 49.54 13.83 20.73
C SER A 141 48.94 14.89 19.82
N CYS A 142 48.78 14.57 18.53
CA CYS A 142 48.17 15.48 17.57
C CYS A 142 46.72 15.80 17.96
N ALA A 143 45.92 14.78 18.32
CA ALA A 143 44.55 14.98 18.75
C ALA A 143 44.47 15.83 20.03
N MET A 144 45.38 15.62 21.00
CA MET A 144 45.46 16.45 22.20
C MET A 144 45.69 17.93 21.84
N ASP A 145 46.66 18.23 20.99
CA ASP A 145 46.99 19.61 20.61
C ASP A 145 45.83 20.27 19.84
N CYS A 146 45.19 19.51 18.95
CA CYS A 146 43.99 19.93 18.22
C CYS A 146 42.83 20.26 19.16
N ILE A 147 42.56 19.39 20.14
CA ILE A 147 41.51 19.62 21.14
C ILE A 147 41.85 20.84 22.01
N LYS A 148 43.10 21.01 22.47
CA LYS A 148 43.54 22.22 23.20
C LYS A 148 43.36 23.50 22.39
N SER A 149 43.49 23.40 21.07
CA SER A 149 43.28 24.51 20.14
C SER A 149 41.80 24.80 19.83
N GLY A 150 40.87 24.09 20.47
CA GLY A 150 39.42 24.31 20.34
C GLY A 150 38.74 23.49 19.24
N LEU A 151 39.42 22.52 18.62
CA LEU A 151 38.77 21.64 17.65
C LEU A 151 37.74 20.71 18.31
N PRO A 152 36.67 20.31 17.61
CA PRO A 152 35.58 19.56 18.22
C PRO A 152 36.03 18.22 18.81
N VAL A 153 35.86 18.06 20.12
CA VAL A 153 36.13 16.81 20.82
C VAL A 153 34.92 15.88 20.77
N GLY A 154 35.18 14.60 20.55
CA GLY A 154 34.15 13.57 20.52
C GLY A 154 34.52 12.32 21.28
N ILE A 155 33.61 11.35 21.28
CA ILE A 155 33.85 10.00 21.80
C ILE A 155 33.39 8.97 20.78
N LYS A 156 34.24 7.97 20.52
CA LYS A 156 33.87 6.74 19.81
C LYS A 156 33.63 5.62 20.81
N THR A 157 32.38 5.24 20.97
CA THR A 157 31.98 4.19 21.90
C THR A 157 32.44 2.81 21.45
N GLU A 158 32.50 1.87 22.39
CA GLU A 158 32.87 0.47 22.11
C GLU A 158 31.96 -0.20 21.06
N ASP A 159 30.70 0.23 20.93
CA ASP A 159 29.75 -0.21 19.89
C ASP A 159 29.91 0.52 18.54
N GLY A 160 30.95 1.34 18.38
CA GLY A 160 31.32 2.01 17.14
C GLY A 160 30.57 3.31 16.84
N LYS A 161 29.69 3.77 17.72
CA LYS A 161 29.00 5.06 17.55
C LYS A 161 29.92 6.22 17.91
N VAL A 162 29.73 7.35 17.23
CA VAL A 162 30.51 8.57 17.47
C VAL A 162 29.59 9.70 17.89
N TYR A 163 29.98 10.42 18.93
CA TYR A 163 29.24 11.55 19.46
C TYR A 163 30.14 12.78 19.61
N LEU A 164 29.62 13.95 19.23
CA LEU A 164 30.18 15.23 19.64
C LEU A 164 29.96 15.41 21.15
N LEU A 165 31.00 15.83 21.87
CA LEU A 165 30.89 16.14 23.29
C LEU A 165 30.78 17.66 23.47
N THR A 166 29.71 18.09 24.14
CA THR A 166 29.46 19.51 24.46
C THR A 166 29.22 19.67 25.95
N GLY A 167 29.56 20.82 26.52
CA GLY A 167 29.12 21.16 27.88
C GLY A 167 27.75 21.81 27.88
N LYS A 168 27.24 22.13 29.07
CA LYS A 168 25.96 22.84 29.21
C LYS A 168 26.02 24.28 28.67
N GLU A 169 27.07 24.99 29.05
CA GLU A 169 27.29 26.41 28.75
C GLU A 169 28.73 26.70 28.25
N ALA A 170 29.60 25.69 28.21
CA ALA A 170 31.01 25.82 27.82
C ALA A 170 31.48 24.60 26.99
N HIS A 171 32.63 24.74 26.34
CA HIS A 171 33.33 23.62 25.70
C HIS A 171 33.96 22.71 26.76
N VAL A 172 34.10 21.42 26.45
CA VAL A 172 34.70 20.40 27.36
C VAL A 172 36.12 20.02 26.93
N ASN A 173 36.72 20.81 26.04
CA ASN A 173 38.02 20.56 25.44
C ASN A 173 39.13 20.47 26.48
N ASP A 174 39.22 21.44 27.40
CA ASP A 174 40.26 21.47 28.44
C ASP A 174 40.20 20.24 29.36
N GLU A 175 39.00 19.73 29.62
CA GLU A 175 38.80 18.55 30.48
C GLU A 175 39.20 17.24 29.82
N LEU A 176 39.22 17.20 28.49
CA LEU A 176 39.36 15.98 27.67
C LEU A 176 40.64 15.94 26.84
N ALA A 177 41.32 17.07 26.64
CA ALA A 177 42.50 17.13 25.79
C ALA A 177 43.59 16.13 26.20
N ASP A 178 43.93 16.07 27.50
CA ASP A 178 44.93 15.13 28.02
C ASP A 178 44.47 13.66 27.98
N TYR A 179 43.23 13.42 27.56
CA TYR A 179 42.62 12.11 27.36
C TYR A 179 42.44 11.75 25.89
N ALA A 180 42.98 12.53 24.95
CA ALA A 180 42.97 12.20 23.53
C ALA A 180 43.49 10.78 23.26
N ALA A 181 42.75 10.02 22.45
CA ALA A 181 42.97 8.60 22.16
C ALA A 181 42.97 7.65 23.38
N LYS A 182 42.58 8.12 24.57
CA LYS A 182 42.37 7.29 25.77
C LYS A 182 40.89 6.93 25.90
N ILE A 183 40.64 5.87 26.65
CA ILE A 183 39.28 5.44 26.99
C ILE A 183 38.78 6.20 28.21
N VAL A 184 37.64 6.85 28.08
CA VAL A 184 36.91 7.51 29.18
C VAL A 184 35.47 7.02 29.21
N THR A 185 34.78 7.28 30.32
CA THR A 185 33.34 7.10 30.41
C THR A 185 32.67 8.45 30.63
N VAL A 186 31.77 8.83 29.73
CA VAL A 186 31.02 10.08 29.76
C VAL A 186 29.56 9.78 30.08
N ARG A 187 29.01 10.42 31.12
CA ARG A 187 27.57 10.48 31.35
C ARG A 187 27.05 11.83 30.88
N GLY A 188 25.92 11.81 30.20
CA GLY A 188 25.25 13.05 29.81
C GLY A 188 23.99 12.83 28.99
N LYS A 189 23.40 13.93 28.55
CA LYS A 189 22.17 13.94 27.78
C LYS A 189 22.48 13.83 26.29
N LYS A 190 22.13 12.70 25.68
CA LYS A 190 22.24 12.51 24.22
C LYS A 190 21.12 13.25 23.51
N THR A 191 21.47 14.17 22.62
CA THR A 191 20.54 14.82 21.70
C THR A 191 20.99 14.60 20.25
N ALA A 192 20.07 14.80 19.31
CA ALA A 192 20.40 14.84 17.90
C ALA A 192 19.84 16.13 17.27
N ARG A 193 20.54 16.70 16.31
CA ARG A 193 20.06 17.83 15.49
C ARG A 193 20.56 17.64 14.06
N ASP A 194 19.64 17.65 13.09
CA ASP A 194 19.96 17.57 11.66
C ASP A 194 20.92 16.42 11.28
N GLY A 195 20.77 15.27 11.94
CA GLY A 195 21.61 14.09 11.72
C GLY A 195 22.89 14.02 12.56
N PHE A 196 23.27 15.09 13.26
CA PHE A 196 24.40 15.10 14.19
C PHE A 196 23.97 14.66 15.59
N ALA A 197 24.61 13.63 16.12
CA ALA A 197 24.40 13.19 17.49
C ALA A 197 25.47 13.80 18.41
N GLN A 198 25.02 14.35 19.54
CA GLN A 198 25.90 14.88 20.58
C GLN A 198 25.52 14.33 21.94
N ILE A 199 26.45 14.44 22.89
CA ILE A 199 26.22 14.23 24.32
C ILE A 199 26.58 15.53 25.01
N GLN A 200 25.58 16.15 25.65
CA GLN A 200 25.82 17.23 26.60
C GLN A 200 26.34 16.59 27.90
N VAL A 201 27.64 16.76 28.15
CA VAL A 201 28.40 16.12 29.22
C VAL A 201 27.98 16.65 30.59
N GLU A 202 27.74 15.74 31.51
CA GLU A 202 27.45 16.03 32.92
C GLU A 202 28.54 15.47 33.86
N GLU A 203 29.13 14.33 33.49
CA GLU A 203 30.18 13.68 34.28
C GLU A 203 31.17 12.97 33.35
N ILE A 204 32.48 13.13 33.63
CA ILE A 204 33.55 12.44 32.92
C ILE A 204 34.33 11.59 33.94
N ARG A 205 34.36 10.28 33.72
CA ARG A 205 35.20 9.34 34.46
C ARG A 205 36.42 8.98 33.63
N LYS A 206 37.58 9.24 34.22
CA LYS A 206 38.92 9.14 33.65
C LYS A 206 39.61 7.93 34.30
N PHE A 207 40.34 7.14 33.53
CA PHE A 207 41.06 5.95 33.99
C PHE A 207 42.56 6.08 33.71
#